data_AF-A0ABD0Y0B6-F1
#
_entry.id   AF-A0ABD0Y0B6-F1
#
_cell.length_a   1.000
_cell.length_b   1.000
_cell.length_c   1.000
_cell.angle_alpha   90.00
_cell.angle_beta   90.00
_cell.angle_gamma   90.00
#
_symmetry.space_group_name_H-M   'P 1'
#
loop_
_entity.id
_entity.type
_entity.pdbx_description
1 polymer ?
#
loop_
_entity_poly.entity_id
_entity_poly.type
_entity_poly.pdbx_seq_one_letter_code
_entity_poly.pdbx_strand_id
1 'polypeptide(L)'
;MVLKNLQEFQIALGGCYGGLFEVYPIKVRGSLILDPSPQRIYSYIGYAIEDLFKRFRTIPRWLRGSCCRAPTVRKVADGREHTYNYLDQLLTVKCFYYHLNRLNNFSMMICWGVKAYLNWDEYRHLWQFDKFATVKQFMGTDPTIEQIDSALGFYTDIWRHLDNTDEGFVMYSIRVSLFAIREMLKSEAMEWKRTIGLAILGMVRGVMATVEYKIEVSTLCQTSCSTLRCPVC
;
A
#
# COMPACT_ATOMS: atom_id res chain seq x y z
N MET A 1 -22.83 22.95 23.62
CA MET A 1 -22.27 23.21 22.27
C MET A 1 -20.98 22.42 22.03
N VAL A 2 -19.91 22.64 22.81
CA VAL A 2 -18.62 21.93 22.63
C VAL A 2 -18.73 20.41 22.68
N LEU A 3 -19.49 19.87 23.65
CA LEU A 3 -19.70 18.42 23.76
C LEU A 3 -20.39 17.84 22.52
N LYS A 4 -21.38 18.55 21.97
CA LYS A 4 -22.09 18.13 20.75
C LYS A 4 -21.14 18.10 19.57
N ASN A 5 -20.32 19.14 19.38
CA ASN A 5 -19.33 19.17 18.29
C ASN A 5 -18.31 18.04 18.41
N LEU A 6 -17.88 17.72 19.64
CA LEU A 6 -16.96 16.61 19.88
C LEU A 6 -17.60 15.25 19.56
N GLN A 7 -18.89 15.08 19.88
CA GLN A 7 -19.67 13.90 19.54
C GLN A 7 -19.82 13.74 18.02
N GLU A 8 -20.16 14.81 17.31
CA GLU A 8 -20.25 14.80 15.84
C GLU A 8 -18.90 14.45 15.20
N PHE A 9 -17.81 15.05 15.69
CA PHE A 9 -16.47 14.71 15.21
C PHE A 9 -16.12 13.24 15.47
N GLN A 10 -16.53 12.70 16.61
CA GLN A 10 -16.35 11.29 16.93
C GLN A 10 -17.18 10.36 16.03
N ILE A 11 -18.42 10.73 15.72
CA ILE A 11 -19.30 10.00 14.79
C ILE A 11 -18.70 10.00 13.38
N ALA A 12 -18.20 11.17 12.96
CA ALA A 12 -17.53 11.33 11.67
C ALA A 12 -16.27 10.46 11.57
N LEU A 13 -15.38 10.54 12.57
CA LEU A 13 -14.18 9.71 12.60
C LEU A 13 -14.48 8.22 12.71
N GLY A 14 -15.58 7.85 13.39
CA GLY A 14 -16.08 6.48 13.50
C GLY A 14 -16.70 5.92 12.22
N GLY A 15 -16.70 6.67 11.11
CA GLY A 15 -17.07 6.17 9.79
C GLY A 15 -18.57 6.21 9.47
N CYS A 16 -19.41 6.86 10.27
CA CYS A 16 -20.85 6.94 9.98
C CYS A 16 -21.18 7.66 8.66
N TYR A 17 -20.31 8.53 8.17
CA TYR A 17 -20.48 9.23 6.88
C TYR A 17 -19.71 8.57 5.73
N GLY A 18 -19.08 7.41 5.95
CA GLY A 18 -18.17 6.78 5.00
C GLY A 18 -16.79 7.45 4.92
N GLY A 19 -15.97 7.01 3.96
CA GLY A 19 -14.58 7.44 3.80
C GLY A 19 -14.40 8.92 3.48
N LEU A 20 -14.34 9.75 4.53
CA LEU A 20 -14.13 11.20 4.50
C LEU A 20 -12.77 11.60 3.91
N PHE A 21 -11.77 10.75 4.09
CA PHE A 21 -10.41 10.98 3.61
C PHE A 21 -10.00 9.80 2.73
N GLU A 22 -9.39 10.09 1.59
CA GLU A 22 -8.82 9.06 0.74
C GLU A 22 -7.30 9.03 0.89
N VAL A 23 -6.74 7.84 1.00
CA VAL A 23 -5.31 7.59 1.08
C VAL A 23 -4.90 6.62 0.00
N TYR A 24 -3.70 6.84 -0.54
CA TYR A 24 -3.20 6.07 -1.66
C TYR A 24 -1.90 5.37 -1.25
N PRO A 25 -1.74 4.12 -1.62
CA PRO A 25 -0.52 3.42 -1.37
C PRO A 25 0.46 3.58 -2.54
N ILE A 26 1.71 3.81 -2.20
CA ILE A 26 2.81 4.16 -3.09
C ILE A 26 3.98 3.19 -2.91
N LYS A 27 4.68 2.90 -4.01
CA LYS A 27 5.90 2.07 -4.01
C LYS A 27 7.10 2.99 -3.75
N VAL A 28 7.83 2.76 -2.65
CA VAL A 28 9.02 3.52 -2.27
C VAL A 28 10.16 2.55 -2.00
N ARG A 29 11.25 2.64 -2.79
CA ARG A 29 12.49 1.84 -2.58
C ARG A 29 12.26 0.32 -2.39
N GLY A 30 11.28 -0.25 -3.12
CA GLY A 30 10.98 -1.68 -3.08
C GLY A 30 10.04 -2.11 -1.95
N SER A 31 9.52 -1.19 -1.14
CA SER A 31 8.43 -1.45 -0.21
C SER A 31 7.18 -0.66 -0.58
N LEU A 32 6.02 -1.19 -0.20
CA LEU A 32 4.75 -0.53 -0.35
C LEU A 32 4.42 0.24 0.94
N ILE A 33 4.12 1.53 0.81
CA ILE A 33 3.83 2.42 1.94
C ILE A 33 2.59 3.22 1.62
N LEU A 34 1.77 3.55 2.62
CA LEU A 34 0.65 4.48 2.45
C LEU A 34 1.13 5.93 2.49
N ASP A 35 0.57 6.75 1.62
CA ASP A 35 0.67 8.20 1.71
C ASP A 35 -0.72 8.83 1.89
N PRO A 36 -0.96 9.54 3.01
CA PRO A 36 -0.10 9.67 4.20
C PRO A 36 0.09 8.34 4.96
N SER A 37 1.26 8.19 5.60
CA SER A 37 1.54 7.02 6.42
C SER A 37 0.61 6.92 7.63
N PRO A 38 0.38 5.73 8.20
CA PRO A 38 -0.46 5.59 9.40
C PRO A 38 -0.04 6.51 10.55
N GLN A 39 1.27 6.71 10.74
CA GLN A 39 1.80 7.62 11.74
C GLN A 39 1.46 9.09 11.44
N ARG A 40 1.47 9.50 10.16
CA ARG A 40 1.04 10.84 9.75
C ARG A 40 -0.46 11.02 9.96
N ILE A 41 -1.27 10.00 9.65
CA ILE A 41 -2.72 10.00 9.91
C ILE A 41 -2.99 10.21 11.41
N TYR A 42 -2.34 9.43 12.27
CA TYR A 42 -2.43 9.61 13.73
C TYR A 42 -2.06 11.03 14.15
N SER A 43 -0.97 11.55 13.61
CA SER A 43 -0.49 12.90 13.90
C SER A 43 -1.49 13.97 13.47
N TYR A 44 -2.12 13.84 12.30
CA TYR A 44 -3.14 14.79 11.84
C TYR A 44 -4.35 14.84 12.76
N ILE A 45 -4.85 13.68 13.21
CA ILE A 45 -5.94 13.62 14.17
C ILE A 45 -5.50 14.24 15.51
N GLY A 46 -4.28 13.93 15.96
CA GLY A 46 -3.69 14.53 17.16
C GLY A 46 -3.58 16.05 17.08
N TYR A 47 -3.10 16.59 15.96
CA TYR A 47 -3.00 18.03 15.73
C TYR A 47 -4.37 18.71 15.72
N ALA A 48 -5.40 18.09 15.15
CA ALA A 48 -6.75 18.63 15.20
C ALA A 48 -7.28 18.74 16.65
N ILE A 49 -7.01 17.73 17.48
CA ILE A 49 -7.38 17.74 18.91
C ILE A 49 -6.54 18.79 19.68
N GLU A 50 -5.25 18.91 19.38
CA GLU A 50 -4.36 19.89 20.02
C GLU A 50 -4.74 21.32 19.66
N ASP A 51 -5.08 21.60 18.40
CA ASP A 51 -5.58 22.91 17.96
C ASP A 51 -6.88 23.29 18.69
N LEU A 52 -7.79 22.32 18.84
CA LEU A 52 -9.01 22.50 19.63
C LEU A 52 -8.69 22.90 21.08
N PHE A 53 -7.73 22.22 21.72
CA PHE A 53 -7.31 22.56 23.08
C PHE A 53 -6.63 23.92 23.17
N LYS A 54 -5.81 24.30 22.18
CA LYS A 54 -5.20 25.63 22.11
C LYS A 54 -6.27 26.72 22.07
N ARG A 55 -7.31 26.54 21.25
CA ARG A 55 -8.46 27.47 21.19
C ARG A 55 -9.26 27.50 22.50
N PHE A 56 -9.42 26.38 23.20
CA PHE A 56 -10.11 26.39 24.50
C PHE A 56 -9.29 27.04 25.63
N ARG A 57 -7.96 27.04 25.52
CA ARG A 57 -7.10 27.74 26.50
C ARG A 57 -7.17 29.27 26.38
N THR A 58 -7.45 29.81 25.20
CA THR A 58 -7.57 31.27 25.02
C THR A 58 -8.85 31.82 25.63
N ILE A 59 -9.86 30.98 25.82
CA ILE A 59 -11.13 31.37 26.44
C ILE A 59 -10.93 31.46 27.96
N PRO A 60 -11.01 32.67 28.55
CA PRO A 60 -10.86 32.83 29.98
C PRO A 60 -12.07 32.25 30.72
N ARG A 61 -11.86 31.82 31.96
CA ARG A 61 -12.96 31.48 32.86
C ARG A 61 -13.62 32.77 33.36
N TRP A 62 -14.95 32.80 33.37
CA TRP A 62 -15.74 33.89 33.94
C TRP A 62 -16.26 33.50 35.32
N LEU A 63 -16.39 34.49 36.21
CA LEU A 63 -17.08 34.32 37.49
C LEU A 63 -18.57 34.04 37.24
N ARG A 64 -19.14 33.13 38.04
CA ARG A 64 -20.53 32.70 37.85
C ARG A 64 -21.47 33.89 38.03
N GLY A 65 -22.28 34.18 37.03
CA GLY A 65 -23.26 35.27 37.06
C GLY A 65 -22.66 36.66 36.84
N SER A 66 -21.39 36.77 36.42
CA SER A 66 -20.80 38.06 36.07
C SER A 66 -20.02 38.00 34.75
N CYS A 67 -19.75 39.18 34.19
CA CYS A 67 -18.81 39.37 33.09
C CYS A 67 -17.39 39.67 33.59
N CYS A 68 -17.04 39.26 34.81
CA CYS A 68 -15.70 39.43 35.34
C CYS A 68 -14.86 38.18 35.08
N ARG A 69 -13.64 38.36 34.58
CA ARG A 69 -12.66 37.28 34.45
C ARG A 69 -12.35 36.72 35.84
N ALA A 70 -12.27 35.39 35.94
CA ALA A 70 -11.91 34.73 37.19
C ALA A 70 -10.49 35.13 37.61
N PRO A 71 -10.26 35.50 38.89
CA PRO A 71 -8.96 35.89 39.38
C PRO A 71 -8.00 34.70 39.38
N THR A 72 -6.71 35.00 39.27
CA THR A 72 -5.64 34.01 39.37
C THR A 72 -5.63 33.41 40.78
N VAL A 73 -5.58 32.08 40.86
CA VAL A 73 -5.59 31.37 42.15
C VAL A 73 -4.19 30.85 42.42
N ARG A 74 -3.66 31.13 43.61
CA ARG A 74 -2.39 30.55 44.05
C ARG A 74 -2.64 29.10 44.47
N LYS A 75 -2.00 28.14 43.78
CA LYS A 75 -2.12 26.72 44.15
C LYS A 75 -1.41 26.48 45.48
N VAL A 76 -2.12 25.89 46.44
CA VAL A 76 -1.62 25.59 47.79
C VAL A 76 -0.42 24.63 47.75
N ALA A 77 -0.38 23.71 46.77
CA ALA A 77 0.66 22.68 46.67
C ALA A 77 2.05 23.21 46.24
N ASP A 78 2.10 24.11 45.26
CA ASP A 78 3.37 24.53 44.63
C ASP A 78 3.68 26.03 44.81
N GLY A 79 2.78 26.78 45.46
CA GLY A 79 2.89 28.23 45.62
C GLY A 79 2.80 29.05 44.33
N ARG A 80 2.67 28.39 43.17
CA ARG A 80 2.55 29.02 41.85
C ARG A 80 1.15 29.57 41.60
N GLU A 81 1.11 30.72 40.96
CA GLU A 81 -0.11 31.36 40.48
C GLU A 81 -0.64 30.63 39.23
N HIS A 82 -1.87 30.13 39.28
CA HIS A 82 -2.53 29.47 38.15
C HIS A 82 -3.80 30.22 37.77
N THR A 83 -3.88 30.64 36.50
CA THR A 83 -5.09 31.24 35.94
C THR A 83 -5.90 30.15 35.26
N TYR A 84 -7.05 29.81 35.85
CA TYR A 84 -7.94 28.82 35.28
C TYR A 84 -8.57 29.31 33.97
N ASN A 85 -8.53 28.46 32.94
CA ASN A 85 -9.17 28.72 31.65
C ASN A 85 -10.38 27.79 31.44
N TYR A 86 -11.04 27.95 30.29
CA TYR A 86 -12.19 27.13 29.93
C TYR A 86 -11.84 25.65 29.73
N LEU A 87 -10.65 25.34 29.18
CA LEU A 87 -10.17 23.96 29.05
C LEU A 87 -10.04 23.26 30.40
N ASP A 88 -9.50 23.93 31.42
CA ASP A 88 -9.35 23.37 32.77
C ASP A 88 -10.72 22.94 33.34
N GLN A 89 -11.78 23.69 33.03
CA GLN A 89 -13.15 23.30 33.41
C GLN A 89 -13.66 22.12 32.60
N LEU A 90 -13.47 22.13 31.28
CA LEU A 90 -13.90 21.03 30.41
C LEU A 90 -13.28 19.70 30.80
N LEU A 91 -12.00 19.68 31.17
CA LEU A 91 -11.29 18.47 31.60
C LEU A 91 -11.86 17.85 32.88
N THR A 92 -12.55 18.62 33.73
CA THR A 92 -13.23 18.06 34.91
C THR A 92 -14.55 17.35 34.56
N VAL A 93 -15.11 17.58 33.37
CA VAL A 93 -16.36 16.97 32.93
C VAL A 93 -16.10 15.56 32.41
N LYS A 94 -16.55 14.54 33.16
CA LYS A 94 -16.35 13.11 32.82
C LYS A 94 -16.77 12.76 31.39
N CYS A 95 -17.91 13.28 30.92
CA CYS A 95 -18.40 13.02 29.56
C CYS A 95 -17.44 13.56 28.49
N PHE A 96 -16.82 14.72 28.70
CA PHE A 96 -15.87 15.30 27.76
C PHE A 96 -14.62 14.41 27.65
N TYR A 97 -14.06 14.00 28.80
CA TYR A 97 -12.92 13.09 28.85
C TYR A 97 -13.20 11.75 28.18
N TYR A 98 -14.40 11.19 28.39
CA TYR A 98 -14.82 9.95 27.71
C TYR A 98 -14.77 10.05 26.18
N HIS A 99 -15.31 11.13 25.61
CA HIS A 99 -15.28 11.34 24.16
C HIS A 99 -13.87 11.57 23.62
N LEU A 100 -13.01 12.28 24.35
CA LEU A 100 -11.59 12.42 23.99
C LEU A 100 -10.86 11.08 23.94
N ASN A 101 -11.05 10.22 24.93
CA ASN A 101 -10.46 8.90 24.92
C ASN A 101 -10.99 8.04 23.76
N ARG A 102 -12.27 8.15 23.42
CA ARG A 102 -12.82 7.47 22.23
C ARG A 102 -12.18 7.96 20.94
N LEU A 103 -11.96 9.26 20.78
CA LEU A 103 -11.27 9.82 19.61
C LEU A 103 -9.85 9.27 19.49
N ASN A 104 -9.11 9.21 20.59
CA ASN A 104 -7.77 8.62 20.62
C ASN A 104 -7.82 7.13 20.26
N ASN A 105 -8.77 6.38 20.79
CA ASN A 105 -8.94 4.97 20.42
C ASN A 105 -9.27 4.80 18.93
N PHE A 106 -10.19 5.59 18.38
CA PHE A 106 -10.49 5.56 16.95
C PHE A 106 -9.26 5.87 16.11
N SER A 107 -8.46 6.87 16.49
CA SER A 107 -7.23 7.20 15.78
C SER A 107 -6.24 6.02 15.75
N MET A 108 -6.07 5.29 16.86
CA MET A 108 -5.23 4.09 16.90
C MET A 108 -5.81 2.95 16.07
N MET A 109 -7.12 2.70 16.17
CA MET A 109 -7.81 1.65 15.41
C MET A 109 -7.73 1.89 13.90
N ILE A 110 -7.90 3.14 13.45
CA ILE A 110 -7.71 3.54 12.06
C ILE A 110 -6.27 3.20 11.62
N CYS A 111 -5.27 3.60 12.40
CA CYS A 111 -3.87 3.39 12.04
C CYS A 111 -3.51 1.90 11.93
N TRP A 112 -3.98 1.08 12.86
CA TRP A 112 -3.72 -0.37 12.83
C TRP A 112 -4.52 -1.08 11.74
N GLY A 113 -5.79 -0.74 11.56
CA GLY A 113 -6.63 -1.33 10.52
C GLY A 113 -6.09 -1.05 9.12
N VAL A 114 -5.73 0.21 8.86
CA VAL A 114 -5.14 0.63 7.59
C VAL A 114 -3.76 -0.03 7.36
N LYS A 115 -2.93 -0.18 8.40
CA LYS A 115 -1.65 -0.89 8.30
C LYS A 115 -1.82 -2.38 7.98
N ALA A 116 -2.78 -3.04 8.63
CA ALA A 116 -3.07 -4.46 8.40
C ALA A 116 -3.56 -4.72 6.98
N TYR A 117 -4.38 -3.81 6.44
CA TYR A 117 -4.92 -3.91 5.08
C TYR A 117 -3.87 -3.68 3.99
N LEU A 118 -2.73 -3.07 4.32
CA LEU A 118 -1.61 -2.88 3.39
C LEU A 118 -0.69 -4.10 3.27
N ASN A 119 -1.07 -5.26 3.80
CA ASN A 119 -0.24 -6.46 3.74
C ASN A 119 -0.29 -7.13 2.34
N TRP A 120 0.44 -6.56 1.39
CA TRP A 120 0.61 -7.07 0.03
C TRP A 120 1.93 -7.83 -0.15
N ASP A 121 2.55 -8.28 0.95
CA ASP A 121 3.86 -8.93 0.93
C ASP A 121 3.89 -10.23 0.10
N GLU A 122 2.73 -10.87 -0.12
CA GLU A 122 2.62 -12.07 -0.97
C GLU A 122 3.05 -11.80 -2.43
N TYR A 123 2.81 -10.59 -2.93
CA TYR A 123 3.18 -10.20 -4.30
C TYR A 123 4.59 -9.63 -4.40
N ARG A 124 5.34 -9.57 -3.29
CA ARG A 124 6.64 -8.90 -3.22
C ARG A 124 7.66 -9.40 -4.24
N HIS A 125 7.57 -10.67 -4.59
CA HIS A 125 8.39 -11.28 -5.63
C HIS A 125 8.26 -10.58 -7.00
N LEU A 126 7.12 -9.95 -7.32
CA LEU A 126 6.92 -9.26 -8.58
C LEU A 126 7.83 -8.05 -8.76
N TRP A 127 8.17 -7.35 -7.68
CA TRP A 127 8.96 -6.11 -7.74
C TRP A 127 10.31 -6.17 -7.02
N GLN A 128 10.57 -7.22 -6.24
CA GLN A 128 11.84 -7.35 -5.52
C GLN A 128 12.95 -7.93 -6.41
N PHE A 129 12.61 -8.81 -7.35
CA PHE A 129 13.59 -9.51 -8.18
C PHE A 129 13.83 -8.81 -9.52
N ASP A 130 15.05 -8.91 -10.03
CA ASP A 130 15.39 -8.46 -11.37
C ASP A 130 14.86 -9.48 -12.39
N LYS A 131 13.91 -9.03 -13.22
CA LYS A 131 13.22 -9.89 -14.19
C LYS A 131 14.18 -10.58 -15.14
N PHE A 132 15.16 -9.84 -15.68
CA PHE A 132 16.07 -10.36 -16.68
C PHE A 132 17.05 -11.36 -16.07
N ALA A 133 17.60 -11.05 -14.89
CA ALA A 133 18.49 -11.96 -14.19
C ALA A 133 17.79 -13.27 -13.81
N THR A 134 16.57 -13.19 -13.25
CA THR A 134 15.79 -14.36 -12.86
C THR A 134 15.38 -15.20 -14.06
N VAL A 135 14.88 -14.58 -15.14
CA VAL A 135 14.50 -15.32 -16.37
C VAL A 135 15.73 -15.95 -17.02
N LYS A 136 16.87 -15.26 -17.07
CA LYS A 136 18.11 -15.81 -17.62
C LYS A 136 18.57 -17.05 -16.84
N GLN A 137 18.52 -16.98 -15.51
CA GLN A 137 18.85 -18.13 -14.66
C GLN A 137 17.88 -19.29 -14.89
N PHE A 138 16.58 -19.02 -14.94
CA PHE A 138 15.55 -20.02 -15.21
C PHE A 138 15.72 -20.69 -16.58
N MET A 139 16.03 -19.93 -17.63
CA MET A 139 16.29 -20.51 -18.95
C MET A 139 17.60 -21.30 -19.01
N GLY A 140 18.60 -20.90 -18.22
CA GLY A 140 19.88 -21.62 -18.13
C GLY A 140 19.77 -23.01 -17.50
N THR A 141 18.63 -23.37 -16.90
CA THR A 141 18.38 -24.74 -16.40
C THR A 141 17.73 -25.64 -17.44
N ASP A 142 17.60 -25.20 -18.70
CA ASP A 142 16.90 -25.90 -19.79
C ASP A 142 15.51 -26.42 -19.35
N PRO A 143 14.59 -25.52 -18.96
CA PRO A 143 13.31 -25.90 -18.40
C PRO A 143 12.44 -26.64 -19.43
N THR A 144 11.64 -27.59 -18.96
CA THR A 144 10.69 -28.29 -19.82
C THR A 144 9.56 -27.36 -20.28
N ILE A 145 8.87 -27.72 -21.37
CA ILE A 145 7.72 -26.95 -21.87
C ILE A 145 6.65 -26.80 -20.77
N GLU A 146 6.42 -27.84 -19.97
CA GLU A 146 5.48 -27.82 -18.85
C GLU A 146 5.88 -26.79 -17.78
N GLN A 147 7.16 -26.69 -17.45
CA GLN A 147 7.67 -25.71 -16.49
C GLN A 147 7.53 -24.27 -17.01
N ILE A 148 7.78 -24.07 -18.30
CA ILE A 148 7.60 -22.77 -18.96
C ILE A 148 6.11 -22.36 -18.95
N ASP A 149 5.22 -23.27 -19.32
CA ASP A 149 3.77 -23.02 -19.33
C ASP A 149 3.26 -22.73 -17.91
N SER A 150 3.70 -23.50 -16.92
CA SER A 150 3.38 -23.25 -15.51
C SER A 150 3.83 -21.86 -15.05
N ALA A 151 5.04 -21.42 -15.42
CA ALA A 151 5.53 -20.08 -15.09
C ALA A 151 4.70 -18.96 -15.75
N LEU A 152 4.28 -19.13 -17.00
CA LEU A 152 3.39 -18.18 -17.68
C LEU A 152 1.98 -18.18 -17.08
N GLY A 153 1.48 -19.36 -16.71
CA GLY A 153 0.20 -19.55 -16.01
C GLY A 153 0.18 -18.80 -14.68
N PHE A 154 1.21 -18.98 -13.86
CA PHE A 154 1.37 -18.32 -12.55
C PHE A 154 1.15 -16.80 -12.62
N TYR A 155 1.85 -16.09 -13.52
CA TYR A 155 1.67 -14.64 -13.67
C TYR A 155 0.32 -14.24 -14.25
N THR A 156 -0.29 -15.12 -15.06
CA THR A 156 -1.65 -14.91 -15.57
C THR A 156 -2.69 -15.01 -14.46
N ASP A 157 -2.51 -15.95 -13.55
CA ASP A 157 -3.41 -16.15 -12.42
C ASP A 157 -3.29 -15.01 -11.41
N ILE A 158 -2.08 -14.50 -11.16
CA ILE A 158 -1.89 -13.26 -10.40
C ILE A 158 -2.65 -12.11 -11.05
N TRP A 159 -2.49 -11.90 -12.35
CA TRP A 159 -3.19 -10.81 -13.05
C TRP A 159 -4.71 -10.93 -12.92
N ARG A 160 -5.27 -12.14 -13.10
CA ARG A 160 -6.71 -12.39 -12.95
C ARG A 160 -7.20 -12.17 -11.52
N HIS A 161 -6.43 -12.64 -10.53
CA HIS A 161 -6.73 -12.42 -9.12
C HIS A 161 -6.77 -10.93 -8.79
N LEU A 162 -5.78 -10.17 -9.26
CA LEU A 162 -5.74 -8.73 -9.11
C LEU A 162 -6.89 -8.03 -9.84
N ASP A 163 -7.40 -8.57 -10.95
CA ASP A 163 -8.54 -8.01 -11.68
C ASP A 163 -9.86 -8.19 -10.92
N ASN A 164 -10.01 -9.32 -10.23
CA ASN A 164 -11.20 -9.64 -9.42
C ASN A 164 -11.16 -9.07 -7.99
N THR A 165 -10.04 -8.51 -7.55
CA THR A 165 -9.92 -7.91 -6.21
C THR A 165 -10.65 -6.57 -6.14
N ASP A 166 -11.24 -6.24 -5.00
CA ASP A 166 -11.92 -4.95 -4.79
C ASP A 166 -10.98 -3.74 -5.03
N GLU A 167 -11.55 -2.64 -5.51
CA GLU A 167 -10.83 -1.40 -5.85
C GLU A 167 -10.39 -0.59 -4.62
N GLY A 168 -10.93 -0.89 -3.45
CA GLY A 168 -10.57 -0.20 -2.23
C GLY A 168 -11.32 -0.70 -1.02
N PHE A 169 -10.94 -0.14 0.12
CA PHE A 169 -11.49 -0.49 1.41
C PHE A 169 -11.79 0.76 2.21
N VAL A 170 -12.94 0.79 2.87
CA VAL A 170 -13.32 1.90 3.75
C VAL A 170 -13.16 1.42 5.20
N MET A 171 -12.21 2.02 5.90
CA MET A 171 -11.98 1.81 7.33
C MET A 171 -12.34 3.08 8.10
N TYR A 172 -13.47 3.03 8.79
CA TYR A 172 -14.01 4.20 9.49
C TYR A 172 -14.12 5.42 8.56
N SER A 173 -13.43 6.51 8.88
CA SER A 173 -13.39 7.75 8.11
C SER A 173 -12.36 7.75 6.98
N ILE A 174 -11.60 6.67 6.77
CA ILE A 174 -10.54 6.59 5.77
C ILE A 174 -10.89 5.57 4.69
N ARG A 175 -10.86 6.01 3.43
CA ARG A 175 -10.90 5.17 2.25
C ARG A 175 -9.47 4.93 1.78
N VAL A 176 -9.09 3.66 1.65
CA VAL A 176 -7.85 3.24 1.03
C VAL A 176 -8.17 2.83 -0.40
N SER A 177 -7.64 3.57 -1.38
CA SER A 177 -7.79 3.22 -2.79
C SER A 177 -6.66 2.30 -3.22
N LEU A 178 -6.99 1.11 -3.70
CA LEU A 178 -6.02 0.10 -4.17
C LEU A 178 -5.77 0.17 -5.67
N PHE A 179 -6.55 0.97 -6.39
CA PHE A 179 -6.50 1.06 -7.84
C PHE A 179 -5.08 1.23 -8.40
N ALA A 180 -4.32 2.21 -7.88
CA ALA A 180 -2.98 2.50 -8.37
C ALA A 180 -1.99 1.33 -8.17
N ILE A 181 -2.09 0.60 -7.05
CA ILE A 181 -1.27 -0.62 -6.85
C ILE A 181 -1.71 -1.71 -7.80
N ARG A 182 -3.02 -1.96 -7.90
CA ARG A 182 -3.54 -3.06 -8.71
C ARG A 182 -3.04 -2.93 -10.15
N GLU A 183 -3.14 -1.74 -10.71
CA GLU A 183 -2.63 -1.47 -12.06
C GLU A 183 -1.12 -1.60 -12.16
N MET A 184 -0.36 -1.15 -11.15
CA MET A 184 1.08 -1.37 -11.09
C MET A 184 1.44 -2.86 -11.04
N LEU A 185 0.78 -3.66 -10.20
CA LEU A 185 1.03 -5.11 -10.07
C LEU A 185 0.61 -5.88 -11.31
N LYS A 186 -0.53 -5.53 -11.92
CA LYS A 186 -0.95 -6.09 -13.21
C LYS A 186 0.09 -5.81 -14.29
N SER A 187 0.60 -4.58 -14.35
CA SER A 187 1.65 -4.19 -15.29
C SER A 187 2.95 -4.98 -15.06
N GLU A 188 3.39 -5.12 -13.81
CA GLU A 188 4.57 -5.91 -13.44
C GLU A 188 4.42 -7.39 -13.84
N ALA A 189 3.27 -8.02 -13.55
CA ALA A 189 2.98 -9.40 -13.93
C ALA A 189 3.00 -9.60 -15.45
N MET A 190 2.45 -8.65 -16.21
CA MET A 190 2.51 -8.67 -17.67
C MET A 190 3.94 -8.51 -18.20
N GLU A 191 4.77 -7.70 -17.53
CA GLU A 191 6.17 -7.55 -17.91
C GLU A 191 6.99 -8.82 -17.63
N TRP A 192 6.72 -9.53 -16.53
CA TRP A 192 7.29 -10.86 -16.28
C TRP A 192 6.97 -11.84 -17.42
N LYS A 193 5.70 -11.93 -17.82
CA LYS A 193 5.27 -12.76 -18.96
C LYS A 193 5.98 -12.38 -20.25
N ARG A 194 6.08 -11.07 -20.53
CA ARG A 194 6.76 -10.56 -21.73
C ARG A 194 8.24 -10.96 -21.73
N THR A 195 8.91 -10.85 -20.60
CA THR A 195 10.33 -11.18 -20.45
C THR A 195 10.59 -12.66 -20.69
N ILE A 196 9.75 -13.54 -20.12
CA ILE A 196 9.79 -14.98 -20.37
C ILE A 196 9.53 -15.26 -21.85
N GLY A 197 8.50 -14.65 -22.44
CA GLY A 197 8.17 -14.81 -23.86
C GLY A 197 9.31 -14.42 -24.81
N LEU A 198 10.01 -13.32 -24.52
CA LEU A 198 11.19 -12.90 -25.29
C LEU A 198 12.34 -13.90 -25.17
N ALA A 199 12.56 -14.45 -23.98
CA ALA A 199 13.59 -15.47 -23.79
C ALA A 199 13.26 -16.77 -24.55
N ILE A 200 12.00 -17.20 -24.57
CA ILE A 200 11.56 -18.35 -25.38
C ILE A 200 11.80 -18.08 -26.87
N LEU A 201 11.40 -16.92 -27.37
CA LEU A 201 11.62 -16.53 -28.76
C LEU A 201 13.11 -16.57 -29.15
N GLY A 202 13.98 -16.14 -28.23
CA GLY A 202 15.44 -16.24 -28.40
C GLY A 202 15.90 -17.69 -28.55
N MET A 203 15.43 -18.60 -27.69
CA MET A 203 15.77 -20.02 -27.78
C MET A 203 15.27 -20.66 -29.07
N VAL A 204 14.00 -20.43 -29.43
CA VAL A 204 13.40 -20.99 -30.65
C VAL A 204 14.15 -20.54 -31.91
N ARG A 205 14.53 -19.25 -31.99
CA ARG A 205 15.33 -18.74 -33.10
C ARG A 205 16.70 -19.40 -33.18
N GLY A 206 17.35 -19.62 -32.04
CA GLY A 206 18.62 -20.35 -31.97
C GLY A 206 18.50 -21.78 -32.50
N VAL A 207 17.48 -22.52 -32.03
CA VAL A 207 17.23 -23.91 -32.48
C VAL A 207 16.90 -23.94 -33.97
N MET A 208 15.99 -23.09 -34.45
CA MET A 208 15.62 -23.00 -35.87
C MET A 208 16.85 -22.77 -36.77
N ALA A 209 17.72 -21.82 -36.42
CA ALA A 209 18.94 -21.57 -37.19
C ALA A 209 19.87 -22.79 -37.25
N THR A 210 19.97 -23.57 -36.15
CA THR A 210 20.76 -24.81 -36.16
C THR A 210 20.12 -25.91 -37.00
N VAL A 211 18.80 -25.98 -37.06
CA VAL A 211 18.06 -26.93 -37.90
C VAL A 211 18.21 -26.57 -39.37
N GLU A 212 18.03 -25.29 -39.73
CA GLU A 212 18.25 -24.77 -41.08
C GLU A 212 19.67 -25.10 -41.56
N TYR A 213 20.68 -24.81 -40.74
CA TYR A 213 22.08 -25.16 -41.04
C TYR A 213 22.27 -26.67 -41.30
N LYS A 214 21.68 -27.54 -40.46
CA LYS A 214 21.77 -29.00 -40.64
C LYS A 214 21.06 -29.50 -41.90
N ILE A 215 19.94 -28.88 -42.28
CA ILE A 215 19.21 -29.21 -43.52
C ILE A 215 20.03 -28.80 -44.74
N GLU A 216 20.65 -27.61 -44.73
CA GLU A 216 21.52 -27.15 -45.81
C GLU A 216 22.74 -28.05 -46.00
N VAL A 217 23.42 -28.43 -44.90
CA VAL A 217 24.57 -29.33 -44.98
C VAL A 217 24.18 -30.73 -45.48
N SER A 218 23.03 -31.27 -45.06
CA SER A 218 22.58 -32.60 -45.50
C SER A 218 22.13 -32.64 -46.96
N THR A 219 21.50 -31.57 -47.46
CA THR A 219 21.14 -31.44 -48.89
C THR A 219 22.36 -31.25 -49.80
N LEU A 220 23.39 -30.53 -49.34
CA LEU A 220 24.69 -30.44 -50.02
C LEU A 220 25.42 -31.79 -50.07
N CYS A 221 25.39 -32.57 -48.98
CA CYS A 221 25.96 -33.93 -48.95
C CYS A 221 25.24 -34.90 -49.90
N GLN A 222 23.92 -34.80 -50.03
CA GLN A 222 23.15 -35.65 -50.96
C GLN A 222 23.40 -35.30 -52.43
N THR A 223 23.59 -34.02 -52.74
CA THR A 223 23.93 -33.56 -54.11
C THR A 223 25.37 -33.91 -54.50
N SER A 224 26.34 -33.85 -53.57
CA SER A 224 27.70 -34.31 -53.85
C SER A 224 27.82 -35.83 -53.99
N CYS A 225 26.99 -36.59 -53.26
CA CYS A 225 26.97 -38.06 -53.30
C CYS A 225 26.28 -38.62 -54.55
N SER A 226 25.37 -37.87 -55.18
CA SER A 226 24.74 -38.25 -56.45
C SER A 226 25.60 -37.93 -57.69
N THR A 227 26.58 -37.03 -57.57
CA THR A 227 27.56 -36.74 -58.65
C THR A 227 28.87 -37.52 -58.57
N LEU A 228 29.18 -38.17 -57.45
CA LEU A 228 30.38 -39.00 -57.30
C LEU A 228 29.96 -40.47 -57.18
N ARG A 229 30.23 -41.25 -58.24
CA ARG A 229 30.19 -42.72 -58.20
C ARG A 229 30.95 -43.20 -56.96
N CYS A 230 30.21 -43.82 -56.05
CA CYS A 230 30.74 -44.57 -54.92
C CYS A 230 31.62 -45.72 -55.44
N PRO A 231 32.91 -45.85 -55.03
CA PRO A 231 33.76 -46.96 -55.43
C PRO A 231 33.92 -47.95 -54.27
N VAL A 232 32.83 -48.50 -53.74
CA VAL A 232 32.86 -49.77 -52.96
C VAL A 232 31.53 -50.51 -53.16
N CYS A 233 31.44 -51.20 -54.29
CA CYS A 233 30.92 -52.57 -54.36
C CYS A 233 32.12 -53.50 -54.33
#